data_AF-A0A970D6V2-F1
#
_entry.id   AF-A0A970D6V2-F1
#
_cell.length_a   1.000
_cell.length_b   1.000
_cell.length_c   1.000
_cell.angle_alpha   90.00
_cell.angle_beta   90.00
_cell.angle_gamma   90.00
#
_symmetry.space_group_name_H-M   'P 1'
#
loop_
_entity.id
_entity.type
_entity.pdbx_description
1 polymer ?
#
loop_
_entity_poly.entity_id
_entity_poly.type
_entity_poly.pdbx_seq_one_letter_code
_entity_poly.pdbx_strand_id
1 'polypeptide(L)'
;MNKDKIVEMREYLTANTWMNIDFSQSDQGKKVDMPPVQKAVREDQELIILPEVNPEVVQTSDYFDLVKNRESRRKYTDQALTMEELSFLLWATQGVRKQAGKHVFRVVPSGGNRHTFETYLAINRVESLAKGIYRYLPLEHALVLETEYSDEAELKEKMKAAANTYAFFADAAVGFIWTTIPYRMEWRYMECTAKMIAIDAGHVCQNLYLAAEAIGCGTCAMGAYNQAKADELLNVDGKDEFVVYMAPVGKV
;
A
#
# COMPACT_ATOMS: atom_id res chain seq x y z
N MET A 1 -1.67 4.44 31.57
CA MET A 1 -2.50 4.90 30.43
C MET A 1 -2.62 6.42 30.51
N ASN A 2 -2.09 7.15 29.54
CA ASN A 2 -2.18 8.62 29.51
C ASN A 2 -3.52 9.02 28.87
N LYS A 3 -4.46 9.55 29.66
CA LYS A 3 -5.83 9.86 29.20
C LYS A 3 -5.87 11.05 28.23
N ASP A 4 -5.08 12.09 28.48
CA ASP A 4 -5.08 13.30 27.67
C ASP A 4 -4.59 13.02 26.25
N LYS A 5 -3.50 12.23 26.13
CA LYS A 5 -3.03 11.73 24.82
C LYS A 5 -4.08 10.91 24.09
N ILE A 6 -4.86 10.08 24.79
CA ILE A 6 -5.93 9.30 24.16
C ILE A 6 -7.06 10.21 23.65
N VAL A 7 -7.42 11.25 24.40
CA VAL A 7 -8.41 12.24 23.97
C VAL A 7 -7.92 12.99 22.73
N GLU A 8 -6.67 13.44 22.73
CA GLU A 8 -6.04 14.08 21.58
C GLU A 8 -6.03 13.17 20.34
N MET A 9 -5.61 11.90 20.50
CA MET A 9 -5.63 10.92 19.39
C MET A 9 -7.02 10.65 18.83
N ARG A 10 -8.06 10.69 19.68
CA ARG A 10 -9.45 10.55 19.23
C ARG A 10 -9.91 11.75 18.42
N GLU A 11 -9.43 12.95 18.75
CA GLU A 11 -9.84 14.16 18.05
C GLU A 11 -9.40 14.15 16.59
N TYR A 12 -8.23 13.58 16.28
CA TYR A 12 -7.81 13.34 14.89
C TYR A 12 -8.80 12.46 14.10
N LEU A 13 -9.65 11.66 14.75
CA LEU A 13 -10.64 10.80 14.10
C LEU A 13 -12.04 11.43 14.03
N THR A 14 -12.32 12.50 14.77
CA THR A 14 -13.64 13.17 14.72
C THR A 14 -13.77 14.01 13.44
N ALA A 15 -14.94 14.63 13.24
CA ALA A 15 -15.13 15.61 12.16
C ALA A 15 -15.06 17.05 12.69
N ASN A 16 -14.72 17.25 13.97
CA ASN A 16 -14.73 18.55 14.61
C ASN A 16 -13.73 19.52 13.97
N THR A 17 -12.52 19.04 13.69
CA THR A 17 -11.48 19.82 13.00
C THR A 17 -11.99 20.36 11.66
N TRP A 18 -12.77 19.56 10.93
CA TRP A 18 -13.33 19.93 9.63
C TRP A 18 -14.29 21.13 9.72
N MET A 19 -15.05 21.23 10.82
CA MET A 19 -16.02 22.31 11.02
C MET A 19 -15.35 23.65 11.37
N ASN A 20 -14.09 23.62 11.78
CA ASN A 20 -13.36 24.79 12.28
C ASN A 20 -12.18 25.22 11.38
N ILE A 21 -11.90 24.48 10.31
CA ILE A 21 -10.85 24.83 9.34
C ILE A 21 -11.42 25.71 8.22
N ASP A 22 -10.72 26.81 7.93
CA ASP A 22 -10.89 27.55 6.69
C ASP A 22 -10.06 26.91 5.56
N PHE A 23 -10.69 26.03 4.78
CA PHE A 23 -10.03 25.35 3.66
C PHE A 23 -9.54 26.30 2.54
N SER A 24 -9.95 27.58 2.52
CA SER A 24 -9.36 28.56 1.60
C SER A 24 -7.87 28.80 1.89
N GLN A 25 -7.42 28.48 3.11
CA GLN A 25 -6.02 28.57 3.53
C GLN A 25 -5.18 27.33 3.19
N SER A 26 -5.80 26.23 2.75
CA SER A 26 -5.06 25.07 2.23
C SER A 26 -4.29 25.45 0.98
N ASP A 27 -3.26 24.69 0.64
CA ASP A 27 -2.50 24.89 -0.60
C ASP A 27 -3.39 24.74 -1.84
N GLN A 28 -4.41 23.86 -1.78
CA GLN A 28 -5.49 23.80 -2.77
C GLN A 28 -6.25 25.13 -2.86
N GLY A 29 -6.71 25.67 -1.72
CA GLY A 29 -7.47 26.93 -1.65
C GLY A 29 -6.67 28.12 -2.18
N LYS A 30 -5.35 28.12 -1.90
CA LYS A 30 -4.36 29.10 -2.39
C LYS A 30 -3.92 28.86 -3.83
N LYS A 31 -4.41 27.81 -4.50
CA LYS A 31 -4.07 27.44 -5.89
C LYS A 31 -2.59 27.12 -6.11
N VAL A 32 -1.90 26.63 -5.07
CA VAL A 32 -0.58 26.02 -5.23
C VAL A 32 -0.72 24.79 -6.13
N ASP A 33 0.29 24.51 -6.95
CA ASP A 33 0.24 23.34 -7.82
C ASP A 33 0.06 22.05 -7.03
N MET A 34 -0.77 21.17 -7.60
CA MET A 34 -1.07 19.89 -6.99
C MET A 34 0.19 19.01 -6.97
N PRO A 35 0.53 18.37 -5.84
CA PRO A 35 1.66 17.45 -5.79
C PRO A 35 1.43 16.24 -6.71
N PRO A 36 2.50 15.62 -7.24
CA PRO A 36 2.39 14.42 -8.06
C PRO A 36 1.65 13.29 -7.33
N VAL A 37 0.80 12.55 -8.04
CA VAL A 37 0.03 11.41 -7.50
C VAL A 37 0.84 10.10 -7.43
N GLN A 38 2.08 10.14 -7.89
CA GLN A 38 3.03 9.03 -7.90
C GLN A 38 4.42 9.61 -7.69
N LYS A 39 5.26 8.92 -6.90
CA LYS A 39 6.65 9.35 -6.69
C LYS A 39 7.44 9.11 -7.97
N ALA A 40 8.27 10.08 -8.33
CA ALA A 40 9.07 10.02 -9.55
C ALA A 40 9.98 8.77 -9.57
N VAL A 41 10.23 8.27 -10.77
CA VAL A 41 11.25 7.25 -11.02
C VAL A 41 12.61 7.94 -11.00
N ARG A 42 13.62 7.34 -10.35
CA ARG A 42 14.99 7.88 -10.39
C ARG A 42 15.63 7.60 -11.74
N GLU A 43 16.60 8.42 -12.12
CA GLU A 43 17.31 8.27 -13.40
C GLU A 43 18.04 6.93 -13.56
N ASP A 44 18.41 6.28 -12.46
CA ASP A 44 19.10 4.99 -12.40
C ASP A 44 18.16 3.77 -12.38
N GLN A 45 16.84 3.99 -12.34
CA GLN A 45 15.84 2.91 -12.24
C GLN A 45 15.29 2.52 -13.60
N GLU A 46 15.24 1.21 -13.85
CA GLU A 46 14.57 0.62 -15.01
C GLU A 46 13.14 0.21 -14.68
N LEU A 47 12.22 0.45 -15.63
CA LEU A 47 10.83 0.03 -15.50
C LEU A 47 10.68 -1.44 -15.89
N ILE A 48 10.09 -2.22 -14.99
CA ILE A 48 9.64 -3.58 -15.23
C ILE A 48 8.15 -3.51 -15.52
N ILE A 49 7.77 -3.55 -16.80
CA ILE A 49 6.36 -3.50 -17.21
C ILE A 49 5.65 -4.75 -16.74
N LEU A 50 4.52 -4.58 -16.04
CA LEU A 50 3.70 -5.71 -15.61
C LEU A 50 2.86 -6.23 -16.78
N PRO A 51 2.55 -7.53 -16.82
CA PRO A 51 1.55 -8.06 -17.74
C PRO A 51 0.23 -7.31 -17.59
N GLU A 52 -0.51 -7.15 -18.69
CA GLU A 52 -1.89 -6.66 -18.62
C GLU A 52 -2.71 -7.51 -17.64
N VAL A 53 -3.67 -6.88 -16.97
CA VAL A 53 -4.47 -7.54 -15.94
C VAL A 53 -5.32 -8.63 -16.58
N ASN A 54 -4.90 -9.88 -16.41
CA ASN A 54 -5.57 -11.05 -16.94
C ASN A 54 -6.70 -11.48 -15.99
N PRO A 55 -7.99 -11.41 -16.37
CA PRO A 55 -9.08 -11.88 -15.52
C PRO A 55 -9.08 -13.41 -15.32
N GLU A 56 -8.35 -14.19 -16.13
CA GLU A 56 -8.28 -15.65 -16.03
C GLU A 56 -7.58 -16.15 -14.76
N VAL A 57 -6.81 -15.30 -14.07
CA VAL A 57 -6.22 -15.64 -12.76
C VAL A 57 -7.28 -15.74 -11.66
N VAL A 58 -8.49 -15.19 -11.88
CA VAL A 58 -9.58 -15.17 -10.91
C VAL A 58 -10.27 -16.53 -10.85
N GLN A 59 -10.19 -17.19 -9.69
CA GLN A 59 -10.83 -18.46 -9.38
C GLN A 59 -12.24 -18.28 -8.82
N THR A 60 -12.48 -17.20 -8.06
CA THR A 60 -13.79 -16.83 -7.50
C THR A 60 -14.10 -15.37 -7.78
N SER A 61 -15.19 -15.10 -8.49
CA SER A 61 -15.61 -13.74 -8.85
C SER A 61 -16.96 -13.33 -8.24
N ASP A 62 -17.69 -14.26 -7.62
CA ASP A 62 -18.93 -13.95 -6.93
C ASP A 62 -18.65 -13.10 -5.67
N TYR A 63 -19.24 -11.92 -5.62
CA TYR A 63 -18.97 -10.96 -4.55
C TYR A 63 -19.42 -11.46 -3.17
N PHE A 64 -20.54 -12.17 -3.11
CA PHE A 64 -21.05 -12.69 -1.85
C PHE A 64 -20.09 -13.75 -1.30
N ASP A 65 -19.62 -14.66 -2.14
CA ASP A 65 -18.64 -15.67 -1.76
C ASP A 65 -17.30 -15.06 -1.34
N LEU A 66 -16.81 -14.04 -2.07
CA LEU A 66 -15.58 -13.33 -1.69
C LEU A 66 -15.69 -12.70 -0.30
N VAL A 67 -16.77 -11.99 -0.01
CA VAL A 67 -16.98 -11.35 1.31
C VAL A 67 -17.15 -12.39 2.42
N LYS A 68 -17.88 -13.47 2.13
CA LYS A 68 -18.18 -14.54 3.08
C LYS A 68 -16.94 -15.36 3.43
N ASN A 69 -16.10 -15.68 2.45
CA ASN A 69 -14.99 -16.63 2.61
C ASN A 69 -13.66 -15.95 2.96
N ARG A 70 -13.49 -14.66 2.61
CA ARG A 70 -12.29 -13.91 2.95
C ARG A 70 -12.04 -13.90 4.46
N GLU A 71 -10.88 -14.38 4.85
CA GLU A 71 -10.38 -14.42 6.23
C GLU A 71 -8.91 -13.98 6.32
N SER A 72 -8.44 -13.69 7.54
CA SER A 72 -7.03 -13.40 7.78
C SER A 72 -6.20 -14.69 7.82
N ARG A 73 -5.54 -15.02 6.72
CA ARG A 73 -4.67 -16.20 6.61
C ARG A 73 -3.23 -15.83 6.94
N ARG A 74 -2.59 -16.66 7.76
CA ARG A 74 -1.24 -16.41 8.34
C ARG A 74 -0.25 -17.55 8.09
N LYS A 75 -0.66 -18.54 7.31
CA LYS A 75 0.16 -19.68 6.90
C LYS A 75 0.12 -19.69 5.38
N TYR A 76 1.29 -19.74 4.77
CA TYR A 76 1.46 -19.71 3.33
C TYR A 76 2.27 -20.91 2.90
N THR A 77 2.06 -21.37 1.68
CA THR A 77 2.92 -22.39 1.07
C THR A 77 4.18 -21.75 0.48
N ASP A 78 5.14 -22.58 0.10
CA ASP A 78 6.37 -22.14 -0.57
C ASP A 78 6.18 -21.82 -2.06
N GLN A 79 4.95 -21.95 -2.57
CA GLN A 79 4.66 -21.61 -3.97
C GLN A 79 4.89 -20.11 -4.23
N ALA A 80 5.46 -19.82 -5.40
CA ALA A 80 5.59 -18.46 -5.90
C ALA A 80 4.25 -17.95 -6.43
N LEU A 81 4.09 -16.62 -6.47
CA LEU A 81 3.07 -15.98 -7.29
C LEU A 81 3.58 -15.84 -8.73
N THR A 82 2.68 -15.95 -9.70
CA THR A 82 3.00 -15.60 -11.08
C THR A 82 3.04 -14.07 -11.26
N MET A 83 3.62 -13.61 -12.37
CA MET A 83 3.60 -12.19 -12.73
C MET A 83 2.17 -11.66 -12.98
N GLU A 84 1.28 -12.50 -13.53
CA GLU A 84 -0.13 -12.14 -13.77
C GLU A 84 -0.90 -12.00 -12.46
N GLU A 85 -0.65 -12.88 -11.49
CA GLU A 85 -1.24 -12.78 -10.15
C GLU A 85 -0.78 -11.53 -9.42
N LEU A 86 0.52 -11.22 -9.47
CA LEU A 86 1.04 -9.98 -8.88
C LEU A 86 0.44 -8.74 -9.57
N SER A 87 0.39 -8.74 -10.90
CA SER A 87 -0.23 -7.67 -11.70
C SER A 87 -1.68 -7.42 -11.27
N PHE A 88 -2.48 -8.49 -11.15
CA PHE A 88 -3.88 -8.41 -10.71
C PHE A 88 -4.01 -7.80 -9.31
N LEU A 89 -3.19 -8.22 -8.35
CA LEU A 89 -3.21 -7.70 -6.97
C LEU A 89 -2.84 -6.21 -6.91
N LEU A 90 -1.83 -5.79 -7.68
CA LEU A 90 -1.40 -4.39 -7.77
C LEU A 90 -2.44 -3.51 -8.44
N TRP A 91 -3.08 -4.01 -9.49
CA TRP A 91 -4.22 -3.34 -10.12
C TRP A 91 -5.39 -3.19 -9.16
N ALA A 92 -5.76 -4.26 -8.44
CA ALA A 92 -6.89 -4.24 -7.51
C ALA A 92 -6.71 -3.23 -6.37
N THR A 93 -5.47 -2.98 -5.96
CA THR A 93 -5.13 -2.10 -4.83
C THR A 93 -4.81 -0.66 -5.24
N GLN A 94 -4.21 -0.42 -6.41
CA GLN A 94 -3.79 0.93 -6.81
C GLN A 94 -3.95 1.21 -8.31
N GLY A 95 -4.44 0.28 -9.12
CA GLY A 95 -4.55 0.41 -10.58
C GLY A 95 -5.35 1.63 -11.03
N VAL A 96 -4.94 2.22 -12.17
CA VAL A 96 -5.58 3.40 -12.76
C VAL A 96 -6.67 2.98 -13.73
N ARG A 97 -7.88 3.51 -13.56
CA ARG A 97 -9.05 3.30 -14.43
C ARG A 97 -9.22 4.38 -15.48
N LYS A 98 -8.89 5.62 -15.13
CA LYS A 98 -9.09 6.80 -16.00
C LYS A 98 -8.19 7.94 -15.56
N GLN A 99 -7.65 8.69 -16.51
CA GLN A 99 -7.03 9.99 -16.26
C GLN A 99 -7.87 11.11 -16.90
N ALA A 100 -8.07 12.21 -16.19
CA ALA A 100 -8.81 13.37 -16.68
C ALA A 100 -8.18 14.67 -16.16
N GLY A 101 -7.34 15.30 -17.00
CA GLY A 101 -6.55 16.47 -16.58
C GLY A 101 -5.64 16.12 -15.41
N LYS A 102 -5.73 16.89 -14.31
CA LYS A 102 -4.96 16.64 -13.07
C LYS A 102 -5.54 15.51 -12.19
N HIS A 103 -6.67 14.91 -12.58
CA HIS A 103 -7.32 13.85 -11.80
C HIS A 103 -6.97 12.46 -12.34
N VAL A 104 -6.69 11.53 -11.42
CA VAL A 104 -6.41 10.13 -11.72
C VAL A 104 -7.40 9.27 -10.96
N PHE A 105 -8.24 8.52 -11.63
CA PHE A 105 -9.24 7.66 -10.98
C PHE A 105 -8.64 6.26 -10.83
N ARG A 106 -8.39 5.84 -9.58
CA ARG A 106 -7.89 4.50 -9.25
C ARG A 106 -9.05 3.54 -8.98
N VAL A 107 -8.76 2.23 -8.95
CA VAL A 107 -9.69 1.18 -8.53
C VAL A 107 -10.17 1.41 -7.10
N VAL A 108 -9.26 1.86 -6.23
CA VAL A 108 -9.55 2.20 -4.84
C VAL A 108 -9.92 3.69 -4.72
N PRO A 109 -10.98 4.05 -3.97
CA PRO A 109 -11.31 5.44 -3.70
C PRO A 109 -10.26 6.09 -2.81
N SER A 110 -9.99 7.37 -3.07
CA SER A 110 -9.14 8.19 -2.22
C SER A 110 -9.79 9.54 -1.95
N GLY A 111 -9.77 9.97 -0.68
CA GLY A 111 -10.25 11.27 -0.25
C GLY A 111 -9.76 12.38 -1.18
N GLY A 112 -10.68 13.09 -1.83
CA GLY A 112 -10.34 14.24 -2.67
C GLY A 112 -9.46 13.93 -3.87
N ASN A 113 -9.35 12.66 -4.27
CA ASN A 113 -8.48 12.19 -5.36
C ASN A 113 -6.99 12.52 -5.10
N ARG A 114 -6.50 12.28 -3.87
CA ARG A 114 -5.15 12.67 -3.45
C ARG A 114 -4.09 11.59 -3.59
N HIS A 115 -4.47 10.30 -3.51
CA HIS A 115 -3.57 9.17 -3.75
C HIS A 115 -2.28 9.23 -2.93
N THR A 116 -2.46 9.33 -1.61
CA THR A 116 -1.36 9.55 -0.66
C THR A 116 -0.36 8.39 -0.61
N PHE A 117 -0.77 7.19 -1.02
CA PHE A 117 0.05 5.99 -0.87
C PHE A 117 0.99 5.75 -2.05
N GLU A 118 2.21 5.34 -1.71
CA GLU A 118 3.02 4.49 -2.58
C GLU A 118 2.85 3.04 -2.14
N THR A 119 2.97 2.10 -3.09
CA THR A 119 2.93 0.66 -2.80
C THR A 119 4.29 0.07 -3.04
N TYR A 120 4.93 -0.35 -1.95
CA TYR A 120 6.17 -1.09 -1.95
C TYR A 120 5.88 -2.59 -1.78
N LEU A 121 6.75 -3.41 -2.34
CA LEU A 121 6.67 -4.86 -2.33
C LEU A 121 7.99 -5.43 -1.82
N ALA A 122 7.95 -6.20 -0.74
CA ALA A 122 9.04 -7.09 -0.37
C ALA A 122 8.85 -8.44 -1.08
N ILE A 123 9.55 -8.66 -2.18
CA ILE A 123 9.43 -9.83 -3.05
C ILE A 123 10.34 -10.95 -2.53
N ASN A 124 9.74 -12.03 -2.03
CA ASN A 124 10.44 -13.27 -1.69
C ASN A 124 10.37 -14.29 -2.83
N ARG A 125 9.16 -14.51 -3.37
CA ARG A 125 8.83 -15.57 -4.32
C ARG A 125 7.78 -15.10 -5.33
N VAL A 126 8.23 -14.39 -6.35
CA VAL A 126 7.43 -14.07 -7.54
C VAL A 126 8.22 -14.49 -8.77
N GLU A 127 7.57 -15.16 -9.71
CA GLU A 127 8.21 -15.62 -10.94
C GLU A 127 8.87 -14.46 -11.69
N SER A 128 10.07 -14.70 -12.22
CA SER A 128 10.83 -13.72 -13.03
C SER A 128 11.24 -12.42 -12.32
N LEU A 129 11.05 -12.30 -10.99
CA LEU A 129 11.56 -11.17 -10.20
C LEU A 129 12.66 -11.64 -9.24
N ALA A 130 13.75 -10.87 -9.18
CA ALA A 130 14.77 -11.05 -8.16
C ALA A 130 14.19 -10.71 -6.78
N LYS A 131 14.77 -11.29 -5.73
CA LYS A 131 14.37 -10.96 -4.35
C LYS A 131 14.76 -9.51 -4.06
N GLY A 132 13.84 -8.74 -3.50
CA GLY A 132 14.06 -7.30 -3.43
C GLY A 132 12.90 -6.51 -2.87
N ILE A 133 13.17 -5.23 -2.64
CA ILE A 133 12.14 -4.21 -2.47
C ILE A 133 11.88 -3.58 -3.83
N TYR A 134 10.61 -3.59 -4.23
CA TYR A 134 10.13 -2.95 -5.44
C TYR A 134 9.10 -1.89 -5.07
N ARG A 135 8.94 -0.89 -5.93
CA ARG A 135 7.84 0.08 -5.84
C ARG A 135 6.98 -0.01 -7.08
N TYR A 136 5.67 -0.06 -6.85
CA TYR A 136 4.68 -0.05 -7.90
C TYR A 136 4.42 1.38 -8.41
N LEU A 137 4.32 1.50 -9.72
CA LEU A 137 4.01 2.71 -10.47
C LEU A 137 2.63 2.56 -11.11
N PRO A 138 1.55 3.04 -10.46
CA PRO A 138 0.19 2.89 -10.97
C PRO A 138 -0.09 3.52 -12.33
N LEU A 139 0.61 4.61 -12.70
CA LEU A 139 0.37 5.31 -13.96
C LEU A 139 0.85 4.51 -15.17
N GLU A 140 1.99 3.84 -15.02
CA GLU A 140 2.62 3.01 -16.05
C GLU A 140 2.24 1.53 -15.95
N HIS A 141 1.60 1.14 -14.85
CA HIS A 141 1.38 -0.27 -14.49
C HIS A 141 2.69 -1.07 -14.55
N ALA A 142 3.68 -0.58 -13.78
CA ALA A 142 5.04 -1.11 -13.80
C ALA A 142 5.63 -1.18 -12.39
N LEU A 143 6.74 -1.90 -12.24
CA LEU A 143 7.57 -1.90 -11.04
C LEU A 143 8.90 -1.19 -11.32
N VAL A 144 9.48 -0.63 -10.28
CA VAL A 144 10.90 -0.27 -10.23
C VAL A 144 11.56 -0.95 -9.04
N LEU A 145 12.80 -1.37 -9.22
CA LEU A 145 13.61 -1.97 -8.16
C LEU A 145 14.17 -0.84 -7.27
N GLU A 146 13.96 -0.98 -5.95
CA GLU A 146 14.49 -0.07 -4.95
C GLU A 146 15.76 -0.64 -4.30
N THR A 147 15.72 -1.92 -3.93
CA THR A 147 16.85 -2.64 -3.34
C THR A 147 16.79 -4.11 -3.76
N GLU A 148 17.85 -4.65 -4.34
CA GLU A 148 17.99 -6.09 -4.59
C GLU A 148 18.68 -6.79 -3.40
N TYR A 149 18.25 -8.01 -3.09
CA TYR A 149 18.89 -8.86 -2.09
C TYR A 149 19.37 -10.15 -2.74
N SER A 150 20.68 -10.38 -2.73
CA SER A 150 21.29 -11.63 -3.20
C SER A 150 21.10 -12.79 -2.22
N ASP A 151 20.94 -12.50 -0.93
CA ASP A 151 20.71 -13.48 0.13
C ASP A 151 19.26 -13.45 0.62
N GLU A 152 18.57 -14.58 0.49
CA GLU A 152 17.20 -14.74 0.98
C GLU A 152 17.09 -14.60 2.50
N ALA A 153 18.13 -15.03 3.23
CA ALA A 153 18.14 -14.92 4.68
C ALA A 153 18.16 -13.44 5.11
N GLU A 154 18.91 -12.60 4.40
CA GLU A 154 19.01 -11.17 4.70
C GLU A 154 17.66 -10.45 4.54
N LEU A 155 16.98 -10.64 3.40
CA LEU A 155 15.65 -10.05 3.19
C LEU A 155 14.66 -10.53 4.26
N LYS A 156 14.64 -11.83 4.55
CA LYS A 156 13.76 -12.40 5.58
C LYS A 156 14.06 -11.83 6.97
N GLU A 157 15.32 -11.65 7.34
CA GLU A 157 15.71 -11.02 8.62
C GLU A 157 15.17 -9.59 8.72
N LYS A 158 15.35 -8.78 7.67
CA LYS A 158 14.84 -7.41 7.66
C LYS A 158 13.31 -7.36 7.69
N MET A 159 12.63 -8.24 6.95
CA MET A 159 11.17 -8.38 7.01
C MET A 159 10.68 -8.78 8.41
N LYS A 160 11.36 -9.70 9.10
CA LYS A 160 11.04 -10.08 10.49
C LYS A 160 11.22 -8.90 11.44
N ALA A 161 12.32 -8.16 11.30
CA ALA A 161 12.58 -6.98 12.10
C ALA A 161 11.49 -5.90 11.93
N ALA A 162 11.01 -5.69 10.70
CA ALA A 162 9.89 -4.81 10.41
C ALA A 162 8.57 -5.33 10.99
N ALA A 163 8.27 -6.62 10.83
CA ALA A 163 7.00 -7.23 11.24
C ALA A 163 6.83 -7.43 12.77
N ASN A 164 7.81 -7.03 13.58
CA ASN A 164 7.78 -7.16 15.03
C ASN A 164 7.54 -8.62 15.47
N THR A 165 6.38 -8.96 16.04
CA THR A 165 6.05 -10.33 16.49
C THR A 165 5.39 -11.18 15.40
N TYR A 166 5.11 -10.63 14.22
CA TYR A 166 4.36 -11.29 13.15
C TYR A 166 5.28 -12.00 12.15
N ALA A 167 5.88 -13.11 12.57
CA ALA A 167 6.82 -13.89 11.75
C ALA A 167 6.27 -14.27 10.36
N PHE A 168 4.95 -14.49 10.25
CA PHE A 168 4.29 -14.86 8.99
C PHE A 168 4.48 -13.84 7.85
N PHE A 169 4.86 -12.59 8.16
CA PHE A 169 5.13 -11.60 7.13
C PHE A 169 6.33 -11.99 6.25
N ALA A 170 7.40 -12.48 6.87
CA ALA A 170 8.62 -12.87 6.17
C ALA A 170 8.49 -14.21 5.43
N ASP A 171 7.48 -15.02 5.77
CA ASP A 171 7.22 -16.31 5.12
C ASP A 171 6.36 -16.17 3.85
N ALA A 172 5.67 -15.04 3.68
CA ALA A 172 4.83 -14.77 2.53
C ALA A 172 5.63 -14.68 1.22
N ALA A 173 4.96 -14.91 0.09
CA ALA A 173 5.57 -14.78 -1.23
C ALA A 173 5.90 -13.32 -1.56
N VAL A 174 5.04 -12.39 -1.13
CA VAL A 174 5.24 -10.95 -1.24
C VAL A 174 4.69 -10.23 -0.01
N GLY A 175 5.43 -9.25 0.51
CA GLY A 175 4.94 -8.30 1.50
C GLY A 175 4.48 -7.01 0.84
N PHE A 176 3.19 -6.71 0.82
CA PHE A 176 2.67 -5.39 0.45
C PHE A 176 2.91 -4.43 1.60
N ILE A 177 3.54 -3.30 1.32
CA ILE A 177 3.86 -2.26 2.31
C ILE A 177 3.40 -0.93 1.72
N TRP A 178 2.44 -0.29 2.37
CA TRP A 178 1.97 1.03 1.97
C TRP A 178 2.67 2.08 2.81
N THR A 179 3.39 2.97 2.13
CA THR A 179 3.84 4.24 2.71
C THR A 179 2.82 5.31 2.41
N THR A 180 2.84 6.41 3.17
CA THR A 180 2.13 7.63 2.81
C THR A 180 3.13 8.74 2.57
N ILE A 181 2.85 9.60 1.58
CA ILE A 181 3.43 10.94 1.46
C ILE A 181 2.35 11.92 1.94
N PRO A 182 2.34 12.31 3.24
CA PRO A 182 1.22 13.03 3.86
C PRO A 182 0.84 14.31 3.11
N TYR A 183 1.83 15.02 2.56
CA TYR A 183 1.62 16.28 1.86
C TYR A 183 0.60 16.19 0.72
N ARG A 184 0.47 15.02 0.06
CA ARG A 184 -0.57 14.81 -0.97
C ARG A 184 -1.98 15.03 -0.43
N MET A 185 -2.22 14.60 0.81
CA MET A 185 -3.48 14.82 1.52
C MET A 185 -3.54 16.19 2.17
N GLU A 186 -2.46 16.64 2.81
CA GLU A 186 -2.39 17.93 3.53
C GLU A 186 -2.63 19.11 2.60
N TRP A 187 -2.14 19.01 1.35
CA TRP A 187 -2.38 20.00 0.30
C TRP A 187 -3.87 20.38 0.17
N ARG A 188 -4.77 19.43 0.45
CA ARG A 188 -6.23 19.65 0.49
C ARG A 188 -6.80 19.74 1.90
N TYR A 189 -6.42 18.83 2.78
CA TYR A 189 -7.14 18.55 4.02
C TYR A 189 -6.48 19.12 5.27
N MET A 190 -5.29 19.73 5.15
CA MET A 190 -4.57 20.34 6.28
C MET A 190 -4.57 19.38 7.51
N GLU A 191 -5.06 19.83 8.66
CA GLU A 191 -5.06 19.08 9.92
C GLU A 191 -6.08 17.91 9.93
N CYS A 192 -6.98 17.80 8.94
CA CYS A 192 -7.87 16.64 8.78
C CYS A 192 -7.20 15.43 8.10
N THR A 193 -5.93 15.55 7.74
CA THR A 193 -5.22 14.55 6.92
C THR A 193 -5.15 13.16 7.55
N ALA A 194 -4.82 13.05 8.85
CA ALA A 194 -4.60 11.76 9.50
C ALA A 194 -5.80 10.81 9.36
N LYS A 195 -7.03 11.33 9.54
CA LYS A 195 -8.27 10.59 9.33
C LYS A 195 -8.44 10.10 7.90
N MET A 196 -8.16 10.97 6.93
CA MET A 196 -8.32 10.64 5.51
C MET A 196 -7.35 9.54 5.08
N ILE A 197 -6.09 9.61 5.54
CA ILE A 197 -5.10 8.56 5.33
C ILE A 197 -5.58 7.24 5.95
N ALA A 198 -6.05 7.24 7.19
CA ALA A 198 -6.51 6.03 7.86
C ALA A 198 -7.71 5.36 7.15
N ILE A 199 -8.67 6.16 6.66
CA ILE A 199 -9.81 5.66 5.90
C ILE A 199 -9.36 5.06 4.57
N ASP A 200 -8.52 5.77 3.82
CA ASP A 200 -7.99 5.30 2.54
C ASP A 200 -7.17 3.99 2.72
N ALA A 201 -6.44 3.84 3.83
CA ALA A 201 -5.69 2.64 4.17
C ALA A 201 -6.62 1.41 4.35
N GLY A 202 -7.79 1.62 4.94
CA GLY A 202 -8.83 0.61 5.04
C GLY A 202 -9.39 0.20 3.67
N HIS A 203 -9.63 1.17 2.78
CA HIS A 203 -10.12 0.89 1.42
C HIS A 203 -9.14 0.04 0.62
N VAL A 204 -7.85 0.41 0.59
CA VAL A 204 -6.84 -0.32 -0.19
C VAL A 204 -6.63 -1.74 0.34
N CYS A 205 -6.58 -1.90 1.66
CA CYS A 205 -6.31 -3.21 2.24
C CYS A 205 -7.50 -4.16 2.11
N GLN A 206 -8.73 -3.68 2.27
CA GLN A 206 -9.91 -4.52 2.03
C GLN A 206 -9.96 -5.00 0.58
N ASN A 207 -9.56 -4.15 -0.38
CA ASN A 207 -9.42 -4.58 -1.78
C ASN A 207 -8.34 -5.67 -1.93
N LEU A 208 -7.18 -5.54 -1.26
CA LEU A 208 -6.15 -6.59 -1.29
C LEU A 208 -6.70 -7.92 -0.76
N TYR A 209 -7.44 -7.88 0.35
CA TYR A 209 -8.06 -9.06 0.93
C TYR A 209 -9.01 -9.78 -0.05
N LEU A 210 -9.91 -9.03 -0.70
CA LEU A 210 -10.85 -9.60 -1.65
C LEU A 210 -10.13 -10.10 -2.92
N ALA A 211 -9.13 -9.36 -3.40
CA ALA A 211 -8.33 -9.76 -4.55
C ALA A 211 -7.50 -11.03 -4.27
N ALA A 212 -6.91 -11.13 -3.08
CA ALA A 212 -6.19 -12.32 -2.65
C ALA A 212 -7.13 -13.54 -2.59
N GLU A 213 -8.31 -13.40 -1.97
CA GLU A 213 -9.33 -14.45 -1.94
C GLU A 213 -9.71 -14.90 -3.37
N ALA A 214 -9.90 -13.94 -4.27
CA ALA A 214 -10.33 -14.21 -5.65
C ALA A 214 -9.37 -15.08 -6.45
N ILE A 215 -8.06 -15.06 -6.13
CA ILE A 215 -7.01 -15.81 -6.85
C ILE A 215 -6.44 -17.00 -6.07
N GLY A 216 -7.14 -17.43 -5.00
CA GLY A 216 -6.70 -18.53 -4.15
C GLY A 216 -5.45 -18.20 -3.30
N CYS A 217 -5.24 -16.93 -3.00
CA CYS A 217 -4.20 -16.45 -2.08
C CYS A 217 -4.79 -16.10 -0.71
N GLY A 218 -3.92 -15.96 0.27
CA GLY A 218 -4.24 -15.46 1.60
C GLY A 218 -3.50 -14.19 1.92
N THR A 219 -4.07 -13.39 2.83
CA THR A 219 -3.39 -12.24 3.42
C THR A 219 -3.82 -12.04 4.87
N CYS A 220 -2.97 -11.39 5.66
CA CYS A 220 -3.31 -10.92 7.00
C CYS A 220 -2.63 -9.58 7.27
N ALA A 221 -3.39 -8.51 7.10
CA ALA A 221 -2.90 -7.16 7.33
C ALA A 221 -2.45 -6.90 8.77
N MET A 222 -1.45 -6.03 8.92
CA MET A 222 -0.74 -5.74 10.16
C MET A 222 -0.69 -4.23 10.38
N GLY A 223 -1.42 -3.75 11.39
CA GLY A 223 -1.33 -2.36 11.86
C GLY A 223 -0.29 -2.16 12.96
N ALA A 224 0.26 -3.25 13.50
CA ALA A 224 1.36 -3.21 14.46
C ALA A 224 2.62 -3.77 13.79
N TYR A 225 3.64 -2.94 13.68
CA TYR A 225 4.95 -3.26 13.13
C TYR A 225 5.98 -2.34 13.78
N ASN A 226 7.26 -2.63 13.61
CA ASN A 226 8.32 -1.74 14.08
C ASN A 226 8.52 -0.63 13.04
N GLN A 227 8.02 0.58 13.35
CA GLN A 227 8.05 1.73 12.42
C GLN A 227 9.45 2.00 11.88
N ALA A 228 10.45 2.15 12.75
CA ALA A 228 11.81 2.46 12.33
C ALA A 228 12.41 1.36 11.43
N LYS A 229 12.11 0.09 11.70
CA LYS A 229 12.59 -1.03 10.87
C LYS A 229 11.85 -1.18 9.55
N ALA A 230 10.56 -0.84 9.52
CA ALA A 230 9.77 -0.82 8.29
C ALA A 230 10.22 0.33 7.37
N ASP A 231 10.48 1.52 7.92
CA ASP A 231 11.00 2.66 7.17
C ASP A 231 12.44 2.39 6.67
N GLU A 232 13.29 1.79 7.51
CA GLU A 232 14.64 1.35 7.13
C GLU A 232 14.62 0.31 6.00
N LEU A 233 13.69 -0.65 6.02
CA LEU A 233 13.54 -1.66 4.96
C LEU A 233 13.28 -1.02 3.60
N LEU A 234 12.49 0.04 3.56
CA LEU A 234 12.12 0.74 2.33
C LEU A 234 13.06 1.90 1.98
N ASN A 235 14.01 2.22 2.84
CA ASN A 235 14.87 3.40 2.74
C ASN A 235 14.07 4.72 2.59
N VAL A 236 13.03 4.89 3.41
CA VAL A 236 12.26 6.14 3.53
C VAL A 236 12.63 6.89 4.80
N ASP A 237 12.36 8.19 4.84
CA ASP A 237 12.89 9.10 5.89
C ASP A 237 12.13 9.05 7.24
N GLY A 238 10.95 8.43 7.27
CA GLY A 238 10.13 8.35 8.49
C GLY A 238 9.43 9.67 8.86
N LYS A 239 9.44 10.66 7.97
CA LYS A 239 8.95 12.04 8.20
C LYS A 239 8.02 12.50 7.08
N ASP A 240 8.55 12.67 5.88
CA ASP A 240 7.81 13.11 4.69
C ASP A 240 7.31 11.91 3.88
N GLU A 241 7.92 10.74 4.08
CA GLU A 241 7.40 9.45 3.67
C GLU A 241 7.65 8.38 4.74
N PHE A 242 6.61 7.65 5.12
CA PHE A 242 6.70 6.60 6.13
C PHE A 242 5.66 5.50 5.93
N VAL A 243 5.98 4.30 6.41
CA VAL A 243 5.07 3.15 6.39
C VAL A 243 3.86 3.41 7.28
N VAL A 244 2.66 3.12 6.76
CA VAL A 244 1.39 3.23 7.50
C VAL A 244 0.66 1.90 7.63
N TYR A 245 0.91 0.95 6.74
CA TYR A 245 0.21 -0.33 6.74
C TYR A 245 0.98 -1.41 5.98
N MET A 246 0.92 -2.66 6.46
CA MET A 246 1.60 -3.81 5.85
C MET A 246 0.63 -4.99 5.71
N ALA A 247 0.77 -5.77 4.64
CA ALA A 247 0.01 -6.98 4.42
C ALA A 247 0.84 -8.02 3.65
N PRO A 248 1.12 -9.21 4.21
CA PRO A 248 1.71 -10.30 3.46
C PRO A 248 0.69 -10.92 2.50
N VAL A 249 1.13 -11.43 1.36
CA VAL A 249 0.33 -12.25 0.45
C VAL A 249 1.11 -13.50 0.05
N GLY A 250 0.43 -14.64 0.07
CA GLY A 250 0.98 -15.91 -0.39
C GLY A 250 -0.12 -16.92 -0.70
N LYS A 251 0.25 -18.01 -1.36
CA LYS A 251 -0.63 -19.16 -1.62
C LYS A 251 -0.98 -19.87 -0.32
N VAL A 252 -2.20 -20.41 -0.22
CA VAL A 252 -2.77 -21.03 1.00
C VAL A 252 -3.26 -22.44 0.78
#